data_AF-A0A444V7L6-F1
#
_entry.id   AF-A0A444V7L6-F1
#
_cell.length_a   1.000
_cell.length_b   1.000
_cell.length_c   1.000
_cell.angle_alpha   90.00
_cell.angle_beta   90.00
_cell.angle_gamma   90.00
#
_symmetry.space_group_name_H-M   'P 1'
#
loop_
_entity.id
_entity.type
_entity.pdbx_description
1 polymer ?
#
loop_
_entity_poly.entity_id
_entity_poly.type
_entity_poly.pdbx_seq_one_letter_code
_entity_poly.pdbx_strand_id
1 'polypeptide(L)'
;MSLGLGCQILGDHKYAHNSKLAPQKLSEGFLRRLGLVQSKARHLPLHLHARQLTFPGGAGGHQEVTVSSPLPKFFLTSLKRLKIELPGKEEP
;
A
#
# COMPACT_ATOMS: atom_id res chain seq x y z
N MET A 1 2.20 11.77 3.25
CA MET A 1 3.09 10.72 3.81
C MET A 1 4.43 10.57 3.07
N SER A 2 4.62 11.07 1.84
CA SER A 2 5.88 10.84 1.10
C SER A 2 7.10 11.64 1.60
N LEU A 3 6.91 12.85 2.16
CA LEU A 3 8.05 13.69 2.59
C LEU A 3 8.65 13.27 3.95
N GLY A 4 7.85 12.74 4.87
CA GLY A 4 8.31 12.52 6.26
C GLY A 4 9.28 11.34 6.42
N LEU A 5 9.12 10.29 5.61
CA LEU A 5 9.89 9.04 5.74
C LEU A 5 10.94 8.86 4.62
N GLY A 6 11.00 9.76 3.64
CA GLY A 6 11.81 9.58 2.43
C GLY A 6 11.41 8.37 1.56
N CYS A 7 10.33 7.66 1.91
CA CYS A 7 9.85 6.46 1.24
C CYS A 7 8.45 6.71 0.70
N GLN A 8 8.32 6.70 -0.64
CA GLN A 8 7.04 6.96 -1.30
C GLN A 8 6.20 5.68 -1.38
N ILE A 9 4.89 5.81 -1.21
CA ILE A 9 3.95 4.69 -1.39
C ILE A 9 3.94 4.28 -2.87
N LEU A 10 3.95 2.97 -3.13
CA LEU A 10 3.91 2.43 -4.47
C LEU A 10 2.56 2.75 -5.15
N GLY A 11 2.61 3.36 -6.34
CA GLY A 11 1.43 3.78 -7.09
C GLY A 11 0.94 5.20 -6.75
N ASP A 12 1.60 5.89 -5.81
CA ASP A 12 1.26 7.26 -5.46
C ASP A 12 1.84 8.25 -6.47
N HIS A 13 1.20 8.39 -7.62
CA HIS A 13 1.64 9.31 -8.66
C HIS A 13 1.48 10.79 -8.27
N LYS A 14 0.56 11.09 -7.36
CA LYS A 14 0.24 12.46 -6.97
C LYS A 14 1.35 13.08 -6.13
N TYR A 15 1.91 12.31 -5.20
CA TYR A 15 2.95 12.80 -4.28
C TYR A 15 4.35 12.27 -4.60
N ALA A 16 4.54 11.70 -5.80
CA ALA A 16 5.84 11.18 -6.24
C ALA A 16 6.83 12.27 -6.69
N HIS A 17 6.33 13.42 -7.14
CA HIS A 17 7.15 14.55 -7.61
C HIS A 17 6.66 15.84 -6.94
N ASN A 18 7.60 16.72 -6.60
CA ASN A 18 7.28 17.98 -5.91
C ASN A 18 6.93 19.14 -6.85
N SER A 19 7.20 18.99 -8.15
CA SER A 19 7.14 20.10 -9.11
C SER A 19 6.37 19.79 -10.40
N LYS A 20 5.86 18.57 -10.56
CA LYS A 20 5.21 18.15 -11.81
C LYS A 20 4.18 17.04 -11.61
N LEU A 21 3.20 17.00 -12.50
CA LEU A 21 2.26 15.90 -12.64
C LEU A 21 2.85 14.85 -13.58
N ALA A 22 3.51 13.84 -13.01
CA ALA A 22 4.11 12.75 -13.76
C ALA A 22 3.92 11.42 -13.03
N PRO A 23 3.89 10.28 -13.76
CA PRO A 23 3.88 8.97 -13.13
C PRO A 23 5.07 8.79 -12.18
N GLN A 24 4.89 7.96 -11.15
CA GLN A 24 5.96 7.60 -10.23
C GLN A 24 7.13 6.97 -11.01
N LYS A 25 8.35 7.48 -10.79
CA LYS A 25 9.56 6.92 -11.38
C LYS A 25 10.06 5.78 -10.50
N LEU A 26 10.19 4.60 -11.08
CA LEU A 26 10.66 3.40 -10.39
C LEU A 26 12.05 3.03 -10.93
N SER A 27 12.89 2.42 -10.10
CA SER A 27 14.19 1.92 -10.58
C SER A 27 13.98 0.73 -11.52
N GLU A 28 14.93 0.50 -12.43
CA GLU A 28 14.85 -0.61 -13.39
C GLU A 28 14.75 -1.98 -12.70
N GLY A 29 15.48 -2.18 -11.60
CA GLY A 29 15.40 -3.40 -10.81
C GLY A 29 14.02 -3.62 -10.19
N PHE A 30 13.36 -2.54 -9.75
CA PHE A 30 12.01 -2.60 -9.19
C PHE A 30 10.96 -2.88 -10.28
N LEU A 31 11.06 -2.21 -11.42
CA LEU A 31 10.25 -2.47 -12.61
C LEU A 31 10.39 -3.92 -13.09
N ARG A 32 11.61 -4.45 -13.14
CA ARG A 32 11.88 -5.84 -13.52
C ARG A 32 11.22 -6.84 -12.56
N ARG A 33 11.33 -6.62 -11.25
CA ARG A 33 10.66 -7.48 -10.24
C ARG A 33 9.15 -7.43 -10.39
N LEU A 34 8.59 -6.23 -10.60
CA LEU A 34 7.17 -6.06 -10.86
C LEU A 34 6.73 -6.55 -12.24
N GLY A 35 7.63 -6.93 -13.14
CA GLY A 35 7.29 -7.32 -14.52
C GLY A 35 6.63 -6.19 -15.31
N LEU A 36 7.10 -4.95 -15.12
CA LEU A 36 6.57 -3.74 -15.74
C LEU A 36 7.66 -2.98 -16.50
N VAL A 37 7.22 -2.19 -17.46
CA VAL A 37 8.04 -1.13 -18.08
C VAL A 37 7.61 0.23 -17.53
N GLN A 38 8.50 1.23 -17.54
CA GLN A 38 8.22 2.54 -16.93
C GLN A 38 6.98 3.23 -17.53
N SER A 39 6.71 3.05 -18.83
CA SER A 39 5.51 3.61 -19.49
C SER A 39 4.19 3.02 -18.95
N LYS A 40 4.23 1.82 -18.35
CA LYS A 40 3.08 1.18 -17.71
C LYS A 40 2.93 1.51 -16.23
N ALA A 41 3.95 2.10 -15.60
CA ALA A 41 3.90 2.47 -14.18
C ALA A 41 2.74 3.41 -13.83
N ARG A 42 2.25 4.22 -14.79
CA ARG A 42 1.10 5.12 -14.61
C ARG A 42 -0.25 4.44 -14.34
N HIS A 43 -0.33 3.13 -14.59
CA HIS A 43 -1.53 2.32 -14.34
C HIS A 43 -1.41 1.52 -13.04
N LEU A 44 -0.35 1.73 -12.28
CA LEU A 44 -0.11 0.99 -11.06
C LEU A 44 -1.03 1.53 -9.96
N PRO A 45 -1.89 0.68 -9.38
CA PRO A 45 -2.82 1.12 -8.33
C PRO A 45 -2.07 1.52 -7.06
N LEU A 46 -2.65 2.41 -6.26
CA LEU A 46 -2.10 2.80 -4.97
C LEU A 46 -2.05 1.60 -4.01
N HIS A 47 -0.87 1.28 -3.49
CA HIS A 47 -0.67 0.21 -2.51
C HIS A 47 -0.85 0.75 -1.09
N LEU A 48 -2.05 1.26 -0.79
CA LEU A 48 -2.48 1.71 0.53
C LEU A 48 -3.81 1.03 0.86
N HIS A 49 -3.86 0.28 1.96
CA HIS A 49 -5.03 -0.52 2.34
C HIS A 49 -5.33 -0.34 3.82
N ALA A 50 -6.56 0.06 4.15
CA ALA A 50 -7.05 0.07 5.52
C ALA A 50 -7.37 -1.38 5.93
N ARG A 51 -6.41 -2.03 6.60
CA ARG A 51 -6.50 -3.44 6.96
C ARG A 51 -7.47 -3.71 8.10
N GLN A 52 -7.49 -2.83 9.10
CA GLN A 52 -8.23 -3.02 10.33
C GLN A 52 -8.71 -1.68 10.86
N LEU A 53 -9.93 -1.66 11.40
CA LEU A 53 -10.51 -0.55 12.14
C LEU A 53 -11.01 -1.09 13.47
N THR A 54 -10.61 -0.44 14.56
CA THR A 54 -11.08 -0.76 15.91
C THR A 54 -11.94 0.39 16.40
N PHE A 55 -13.17 0.08 16.80
CA PHE A 55 -14.14 1.04 17.31
C PHE A 55 -14.27 0.88 18.82
N PRO A 56 -14.07 1.95 19.60
CA PRO A 56 -14.19 1.87 21.05
C PRO A 56 -15.62 1.54 21.46
N GLY A 57 -15.76 0.80 22.56
CA GLY A 57 -17.05 0.54 23.19
C GLY A 57 -17.76 1.84 23.61
N GLY A 58 -19.04 1.97 23.29
CA GLY A 58 -19.84 3.15 23.66
C GLY A 58 -20.26 3.15 25.14
N ALA A 59 -20.73 4.30 25.63
CA ALA A 59 -21.15 4.54 27.03
C ALA A 59 -22.31 3.65 27.56
N GLY A 60 -22.81 2.71 26.76
CA GLY A 60 -23.83 1.73 27.11
C GLY A 60 -23.30 0.31 27.39
N GLY A 61 -21.99 0.13 27.62
CA GLY A 61 -21.39 -1.18 27.91
C GLY A 61 -21.16 -2.06 26.69
N HIS A 62 -21.18 -1.50 25.48
CA HIS A 62 -20.83 -2.24 24.28
C HIS A 62 -19.34 -2.55 24.27
N GLN A 63 -18.98 -3.79 23.86
CA GLN A 63 -17.60 -4.22 23.72
C GLN A 63 -16.92 -3.51 22.55
N GLU A 64 -15.58 -3.44 22.59
CA GLU A 64 -14.77 -2.98 21.48
C GLU A 64 -15.02 -3.84 20.24
N VAL A 65 -15.16 -3.21 19.07
CA VAL A 65 -15.43 -3.90 17.81
C VAL A 65 -14.27 -3.70 16.86
N THR A 66 -13.64 -4.79 16.45
CA THR A 66 -12.60 -4.79 15.42
C THR A 66 -13.13 -5.36 14.12
N VAL A 67 -12.99 -4.60 13.03
CA VAL A 67 -13.35 -5.01 11.67
C VAL A 67 -12.08 -5.08 10.84
N SER A 68 -11.87 -6.19 10.13
CA SER A 68 -10.72 -6.37 9.24
C SER A 68 -11.12 -6.63 7.79
N SER A 69 -10.24 -6.32 6.85
CA SER A 69 -10.46 -6.47 5.42
C SER A 69 -9.32 -7.23 4.72
N PRO A 70 -9.60 -8.25 3.89
CA PRO A 70 -8.58 -8.96 3.12
C PRO A 70 -7.80 -8.01 2.20
N LEU A 71 -6.52 -8.30 1.95
CA LEU A 71 -5.73 -7.50 1.01
C LEU A 71 -6.27 -7.67 -0.42
N PRO A 72 -6.29 -6.60 -1.23
CA PRO A 72 -6.66 -6.70 -2.63
C PRO A 72 -5.73 -7.63 -3.43
N LYS A 73 -6.27 -8.31 -4.45
CA LYS A 73 -5.51 -9.26 -5.30
C LYS A 73 -4.28 -8.63 -5.96
N PHE A 74 -4.38 -7.38 -6.41
CA PHE A 74 -3.25 -6.67 -7.02
C PHE A 74 -2.12 -6.45 -5.99
N PHE A 75 -2.50 -6.15 -4.74
CA PHE A 75 -1.56 -5.90 -3.65
C PHE A 75 -0.76 -7.18 -3.37
N LEU A 76 -1.47 -8.31 -3.22
CA LEU A 76 -0.84 -9.64 -3.03
C LEU A 76 0.08 -10.02 -4.19
N THR A 77 -0.32 -9.71 -5.42
CA THR A 77 0.51 -9.98 -6.61
C THR A 77 1.81 -9.19 -6.58
N SER A 78 1.76 -7.91 -6.21
CA SER A 78 2.94 -7.07 -6.05
C SER A 78 3.84 -7.56 -4.92
N LEU A 79 3.29 -7.92 -3.76
CA LEU A 79 4.05 -8.48 -2.63
C LEU A 79 4.80 -9.76 -3.05
N LYS A 80 4.12 -10.68 -3.74
CA LYS A 80 4.74 -11.93 -4.24
C LYS A 80 5.89 -11.63 -5.22
N ARG A 81 5.69 -10.70 -6.15
CA ARG A 81 6.71 -10.28 -7.13
C ARG A 81 7.92 -9.61 -6.48
N LEU A 82 7.67 -8.83 -5.43
CA LEU A 82 8.70 -8.13 -4.66
C LEU A 82 9.36 -9.01 -3.59
N LYS A 83 8.84 -10.23 -3.36
CA LYS A 83 9.28 -11.15 -2.29
C LYS A 83 9.15 -10.53 -0.90
N ILE A 84 8.06 -9.80 -0.67
CA ILE A 84 7.71 -9.25 0.64
C ILE A 84 6.73 -10.21 1.29
N GLU A 85 7.10 -10.71 2.46
CA GLU A 85 6.24 -11.58 3.27
C GLU A 85 5.24 -10.73 4.05
N LEU A 86 4.04 -11.27 4.25
CA LEU A 86 3.08 -10.64 5.14
C LEU A 86 3.52 -10.89 6.59
N PRO A 87 3.38 -9.90 7.48
CA PRO A 87 3.55 -10.15 8.90
C PRO A 87 2.61 -11.30 9.30
N GLY A 88 3.07 -12.16 10.20
CA GLY A 88 2.24 -13.19 10.81
C GLY A 88 0.96 -12.59 11.38
N LYS A 89 -0.10 -13.39 11.56
CA LYS A 89 -1.29 -12.91 12.27
C LYS A 89 -0.83 -12.36 13.62
N GLU A 90 -1.03 -11.06 13.86
CA GLU A 90 -1.00 -10.53 15.21
C GLU A 90 -2.16 -11.25 15.92
N GLU A 91 -1.83 -12.08 16.92
CA GLU A 91 -2.84 -12.62 17.82
C GLU A 91 -3.47 -11.43 18.57
N PRO A 92 -4.81 -11.41 18.70
CA PRO A 92 -5.52 -10.35 19.41
C PRO A 92 -5.13 -10.28 20.89
#